data_AF-A0A1R3JF85-F1
#
_entry.id   AF-A0A1R3JF85-F1
#
_cell.length_a   1.000
_cell.length_b   1.000
_cell.length_c   1.000
_cell.angle_alpha   90.00
_cell.angle_beta   90.00
_cell.angle_gamma   90.00
#
_symmetry.space_group_name_H-M   'P 1'
#
loop_
_entity.id
_entity.type
_entity.pdbx_description
1 polymer ?
#
loop_
_entity_poly.entity_id
_entity_poly.type
_entity_poly.pdbx_seq_one_letter_code
_entity_poly.pdbx_strand_id
1 'polypeptide(L)'
;MTGTSVLQQIKFFSPPADPPSSPDLSLRLKEQDCLSLLKRCKNIEEFKQAHAQIVKWGFFWNSFCASNLVVTCALSDWGSMDYACSIFQQIDEPGTFEFNTMIRAHVKSMNFEEALYFYFEMVERGIEPDNFTYPTLFKACAWLRAQEEGMQIHGHAFKFGFGSDLYVQNSLINMYGKCGNIEHSCAVFEQMDEKSVASWSAIIAAHASLGRWSECLMTFGKMSSEGHWRPEESTLVTVLSACTHLGALDLGKSTHGSLLRNISELNVIVQTSLIDMYVKCGCLEKGLSLFRKMAKRNQMSYSVIISGLAMHGNGEEALRIFSEMLEEGLDPDDVVYVGVLSACSHAGLVDEGFQCFDRMKSEHGIKPTVLHYGCMVDLMGKAGMIKEALEFIKSMPIKPNDVVWRSLLSACRVHCNLEFGEIAAKHLFQMNSQNPGDYLMLSNMYARAQRWPEMAKIRVEMARKGLHQAAGHSLVEVGRRIYKFVSQGTSHPGCESVYEMIHQMEWQLKFEGYSPDTSQVLLDVNEEEKKERLKGHSQKLAIAFALINTSQGSPIRIARNLRMCNDCHTYTKLISVIYEREITVRDRTRFHHFKDGTCSCRDYW
;
A
#
# COMPACT_ATOMS: atom_id res chain seq x y z
N MET A 1 110.85 39.91 13.40
CA MET A 1 109.66 40.50 12.73
C MET A 1 108.47 39.65 13.14
N THR A 2 107.51 40.31 13.80
CA THR A 2 106.06 39.97 13.93
C THR A 2 105.70 38.51 14.29
N GLY A 3 105.08 38.20 15.42
CA GLY A 3 104.33 38.99 16.39
C GLY A 3 103.23 38.09 16.98
N THR A 4 103.25 37.90 18.29
CA THR A 4 102.27 37.18 19.11
C THR A 4 100.93 37.92 19.22
N SER A 5 99.81 37.20 19.28
CA SER A 5 98.60 37.61 20.03
C SER A 5 97.52 36.52 20.04
N VAL A 6 97.07 36.18 21.24
CA VAL A 6 95.88 35.38 21.58
C VAL A 6 94.66 36.31 21.54
N LEU A 7 93.50 35.88 21.01
CA LEU A 7 92.20 36.45 21.36
C LEU A 7 91.05 35.45 21.15
N GLN A 8 90.13 35.48 22.12
CA GLN A 8 88.95 34.66 22.38
C GLN A 8 87.92 34.58 21.24
N GLN A 9 87.30 33.41 21.04
CA GLN A 9 86.02 33.28 20.35
C GLN A 9 84.92 32.86 21.33
N ILE A 10 83.88 33.69 21.42
CA ILE A 10 82.64 33.45 22.15
C ILE A 10 81.65 32.72 21.24
N LYS A 11 80.92 31.77 21.82
CA LYS A 11 79.93 30.82 21.25
C LYS A 11 78.80 31.47 20.45
N PHE A 12 78.32 30.76 19.43
CA PHE A 12 76.89 30.55 19.19
C PHE A 12 76.63 29.06 18.89
N PHE A 13 75.79 28.43 19.70
CA PHE A 13 75.22 27.11 19.41
C PHE A 13 74.22 27.27 18.27
N SER A 14 74.45 26.58 17.15
CA SER A 14 73.42 26.39 16.11
C SER A 14 72.31 25.49 16.65
N PRO A 15 71.03 25.77 16.40
CA PRO A 15 69.96 24.81 16.65
C PRO A 15 70.16 23.57 15.75
N PRO A 16 69.78 22.37 16.19
CA PRO A 16 69.80 21.19 15.33
C PRO A 16 68.85 21.42 14.15
N ALA A 17 69.31 21.11 12.95
CA ALA A 17 68.50 21.15 11.75
C ALA A 17 67.32 20.16 11.89
N ASP A 18 66.09 20.68 11.79
CA ASP A 18 64.92 19.84 11.60
C ASP A 18 65.08 19.02 10.31
N PRO A 19 64.72 17.72 10.31
CA PRO A 19 64.76 16.92 9.09
C PRO A 19 63.76 17.51 8.08
N PRO A 20 64.02 17.40 6.76
CA PRO A 20 63.11 17.94 5.76
C PRO A 20 61.81 17.13 5.78
N SER A 21 60.79 17.61 6.51
CA SER A 21 59.43 17.12 6.36
C SER A 21 58.98 17.49 4.94
N SER A 22 58.71 16.49 4.11
CA SER A 22 58.16 16.75 2.78
C SER A 22 56.85 17.56 2.94
N PRO A 23 56.64 18.63 2.14
CA PRO A 23 55.42 19.45 2.21
C PRO A 23 54.13 18.62 2.16
N ASP A 24 54.18 17.51 1.42
CA ASP A 24 53.09 16.54 1.22
C ASP A 24 52.67 15.80 2.52
N LEU A 25 53.60 15.49 3.42
CA LEU A 25 53.28 14.86 4.70
C LEU A 25 52.57 15.84 5.65
N SER A 26 52.97 17.12 5.62
CA SER A 26 52.38 18.19 6.44
C SER A 26 50.96 18.58 5.99
N LEU A 27 50.67 18.47 4.70
CA LEU A 27 49.35 18.71 4.13
C LEU A 27 48.36 17.62 4.58
N ARG A 28 48.74 16.34 4.45
CA ARG A 28 47.91 15.19 4.84
C ARG A 28 47.56 15.16 6.32
N LEU A 29 48.51 15.53 7.19
CA LEU A 29 48.26 15.64 8.63
C LEU A 29 47.17 16.70 8.93
N LYS A 30 47.22 17.84 8.24
CA LYS A 30 46.24 18.93 8.43
C LYS A 30 44.88 18.63 7.79
N GLU A 31 44.82 17.86 6.71
CA GLU A 31 43.57 17.33 6.14
C GLU A 31 42.88 16.36 7.12
N GLN A 32 43.66 15.52 7.81
CA GLN A 32 43.13 14.66 8.88
C GLN A 32 42.61 15.47 10.07
N ASP A 33 43.29 16.55 10.44
CA ASP A 33 42.83 17.45 11.49
C ASP A 33 41.49 18.10 11.13
N CYS A 34 41.31 18.54 9.87
CA CYS A 34 40.03 19.07 9.37
C CYS A 34 38.90 18.03 9.51
N LEU A 35 39.12 16.79 9.08
CA LEU A 35 38.14 15.72 9.23
C LEU A 35 37.80 15.43 10.69
N SER A 36 38.80 15.44 11.56
CA SER A 36 38.61 15.19 12.99
C SER A 36 37.73 16.26 13.65
N LEU A 37 37.89 17.52 13.22
CA LEU A 37 37.12 18.66 13.70
C LEU A 37 35.66 18.55 13.25
N LEU A 38 35.44 18.25 11.96
CA LEU A 38 34.10 18.08 11.39
C LEU A 38 33.33 16.93 12.02
N LYS A 39 34.00 15.78 12.25
CA LYS A 39 33.38 14.62 12.91
C LYS A 39 32.94 14.85 14.35
N ARG A 40 33.48 15.87 15.03
CA ARG A 40 33.13 16.21 16.42
C ARG A 40 31.92 17.11 16.54
N CYS A 41 31.48 17.72 15.45
CA CYS A 41 30.34 18.64 15.43
C CYS A 41 29.04 17.87 15.68
N LYS A 42 28.24 18.36 16.64
CA LYS A 42 26.91 17.79 16.99
C LYS A 42 25.76 18.73 16.66
N ASN A 43 26.06 19.96 16.29
CA ASN A 43 25.09 20.98 15.94
C ASN A 43 25.71 21.98 14.94
N ILE A 44 24.84 22.80 14.35
CA ILE A 44 25.23 23.77 13.33
C ILE A 44 26.17 24.87 13.84
N GLU A 45 26.12 25.22 15.12
CA GLU A 45 26.97 26.28 15.69
C GLU A 45 28.41 25.80 15.89
N GLU A 46 28.61 24.58 16.39
CA GLU A 46 29.92 23.91 16.43
C GLU A 46 30.51 23.76 15.02
N PHE A 47 29.65 23.42 14.04
CA PHE A 47 30.08 23.32 12.65
C PHE A 47 30.54 24.67 12.08
N LYS A 48 29.81 25.76 12.34
CA LYS A 48 30.23 27.11 11.91
C LYS A 48 31.57 27.51 12.53
N GLN A 49 31.81 27.14 13.79
CA GLN A 49 33.11 27.36 14.44
C GLN A 49 34.22 26.54 13.76
N ALA A 50 33.95 25.26 13.45
CA ALA A 50 34.89 24.41 12.73
C ALA A 50 35.20 24.96 11.32
N HIS A 51 34.17 25.38 10.59
CA HIS A 51 34.30 26.00 9.28
C HIS A 51 35.16 27.27 9.34
N ALA A 52 34.90 28.18 10.30
CA ALA A 52 35.70 29.38 10.48
C ALA A 52 37.19 29.08 10.79
N GLN A 53 37.46 28.03 11.57
CA GLN A 53 38.83 27.58 11.83
C GLN A 53 39.52 27.06 10.56
N ILE A 54 38.83 26.25 9.75
CA ILE A 54 39.34 25.72 8.48
C ILE A 54 39.65 26.86 7.48
N VAL A 55 38.78 27.87 7.42
CA VAL A 55 39.03 29.09 6.62
C VAL A 55 40.28 29.82 7.13
N LYS A 56 40.42 30.01 8.44
CA LYS A 56 41.59 30.67 9.04
C LYS A 56 42.90 29.91 8.78
N TRP A 57 42.85 28.59 8.68
CA TRP A 57 44.01 27.77 8.33
C TRP A 57 44.39 27.86 6.84
N GLY A 58 43.57 28.51 6.01
CA GLY A 58 43.78 28.63 4.57
C GLY A 58 43.40 27.37 3.79
N PHE A 59 42.75 26.39 4.43
CA PHE A 59 42.39 25.11 3.80
C PHE A 59 41.02 25.11 3.14
N PHE A 60 40.26 26.19 3.22
CA PHE A 60 38.99 26.28 2.50
C PHE A 60 39.15 26.09 0.99
N TRP A 61 40.22 26.64 0.41
CA TRP A 61 40.53 26.51 -1.02
C TRP A 61 41.15 25.15 -1.40
N ASN A 62 41.39 24.27 -0.42
CA ASN A 62 41.71 22.88 -0.71
C ASN A 62 40.42 22.14 -1.03
N SER A 63 40.32 21.63 -2.26
CA SER A 63 39.18 20.86 -2.78
C SER A 63 38.70 19.83 -1.74
N PHE A 64 39.58 19.02 -1.16
CA PHE A 64 39.23 17.99 -0.18
C PHE A 64 38.52 18.54 1.07
N CYS A 65 39.00 19.64 1.64
CA CYS A 65 38.43 20.22 2.85
C CYS A 65 37.08 20.89 2.57
N ALA A 66 36.94 21.56 1.43
CA ALA A 66 35.67 22.14 0.98
C ALA A 66 34.60 21.06 0.74
N SER A 67 34.96 19.95 0.07
CA SER A 67 34.09 18.80 -0.15
C SER A 67 33.53 18.24 1.16
N ASN A 68 34.40 18.08 2.16
CA ASN A 68 34.02 17.54 3.46
C ASN A 68 33.16 18.52 4.28
N LEU A 69 33.38 19.83 4.15
CA LEU A 69 32.50 20.85 4.71
C LEU A 69 31.09 20.74 4.13
N VAL A 70 30.96 20.66 2.79
CA VAL A 70 29.67 20.50 2.10
C VAL A 70 28.97 19.22 2.56
N VAL A 71 29.64 18.06 2.49
CA VAL A 71 29.08 16.76 2.92
C VAL A 71 28.60 16.79 4.36
N THR A 72 29.43 17.29 5.27
CA THR A 72 29.10 17.32 6.69
C THR A 72 27.90 18.23 6.95
N CYS A 73 27.85 19.39 6.31
CA CYS A 73 26.75 20.33 6.49
C CYS A 73 25.44 19.85 5.84
N ALA A 74 25.51 19.25 4.65
CA ALA A 74 24.35 18.91 3.85
C ALA A 74 23.67 17.60 4.29
N LEU A 75 24.42 16.66 4.86
CA LEU A 75 23.91 15.31 5.15
C LEU A 75 23.73 15.01 6.63
N SER A 76 24.28 15.81 7.53
CA SER A 76 24.04 15.65 8.98
C SER A 76 22.60 16.00 9.34
N ASP A 77 22.03 15.32 10.33
CA ASP A 77 20.65 15.57 10.75
C ASP A 77 20.45 16.96 11.38
N TRP A 78 21.53 17.56 11.91
CA TRP A 78 21.58 18.93 12.41
C TRP A 78 22.02 19.96 11.36
N GLY A 79 22.27 19.51 10.13
CA GLY A 79 22.78 20.29 9.01
C GLY A 79 21.85 21.41 8.53
N SER A 80 22.37 22.32 7.71
CA SER A 80 21.60 23.39 7.08
C SER A 80 21.85 23.39 5.58
N MET A 81 20.80 23.15 4.81
CA MET A 81 20.91 23.09 3.36
C MET A 81 21.31 24.45 2.76
N ASP A 82 20.74 25.55 3.27
CA ASP A 82 21.11 26.91 2.84
C ASP A 82 22.59 27.21 3.09
N TYR A 83 23.12 26.78 4.24
CA TYR A 83 24.53 26.98 4.57
C TYR A 83 25.44 26.09 3.71
N ALA A 84 25.04 24.84 3.45
CA ALA A 84 25.74 23.95 2.52
C ALA A 84 25.79 24.53 1.10
N CYS A 85 24.68 25.08 0.59
CA CYS A 85 24.62 25.79 -0.69
C CYS A 85 25.58 26.98 -0.71
N SER A 86 25.63 27.77 0.36
CA SER A 86 26.55 28.91 0.46
C SER A 86 28.03 28.49 0.44
N ILE A 87 28.37 27.36 1.07
CA ILE A 87 29.72 26.80 1.01
C ILE A 87 30.03 26.30 -0.40
N PHE A 88 29.10 25.57 -1.02
CA PHE A 88 29.24 25.03 -2.36
C PHE A 88 29.48 26.13 -3.42
N GLN A 89 28.74 27.24 -3.34
CA GLN A 89 28.89 28.39 -4.24
C GLN A 89 30.26 29.08 -4.16
N GLN A 90 30.99 28.88 -3.07
CA GLN A 90 32.34 29.44 -2.87
C GLN A 90 33.45 28.49 -3.35
N ILE A 91 33.12 27.30 -3.85
CA ILE A 91 34.08 26.38 -4.45
C ILE A 91 34.32 26.81 -5.90
N ASP A 92 35.57 27.13 -6.24
CA ASP A 92 35.93 27.62 -7.58
C ASP A 92 35.69 26.56 -8.67
N GLU A 93 36.10 25.30 -8.41
CA GLU A 93 35.97 24.16 -9.33
C GLU A 93 35.31 22.96 -8.62
N PRO A 94 33.98 22.97 -8.43
CA PRO A 94 33.27 21.83 -7.86
C PRO A 94 33.32 20.65 -8.84
N GLY A 95 33.61 19.45 -8.35
CA GLY A 95 33.63 18.22 -9.12
C GLY A 95 32.38 17.36 -8.91
N THR A 96 32.41 16.15 -9.46
CA THR A 96 31.30 15.18 -9.37
C THR A 96 30.89 14.88 -7.94
N PHE A 97 31.83 14.85 -6.99
CA PHE A 97 31.54 14.54 -5.58
C PHE A 97 30.70 15.61 -4.89
N GLU A 98 31.00 16.89 -5.11
CA GLU A 98 30.27 18.02 -4.51
C GLU A 98 28.85 18.08 -5.08
N PHE A 99 28.70 17.95 -6.40
CA PHE A 99 27.38 17.90 -7.04
C PHE A 99 26.55 16.71 -6.56
N ASN A 100 27.12 15.50 -6.52
CA ASN A 100 26.43 14.32 -5.98
C ASN A 100 26.00 14.50 -4.53
N THR A 101 26.82 15.20 -3.74
CA THR A 101 26.48 15.52 -2.35
C THR A 101 25.28 16.45 -2.27
N MET A 102 25.25 17.52 -3.06
CA MET A 102 24.14 18.47 -3.11
C MET A 102 22.85 17.81 -3.60
N ILE A 103 22.91 17.05 -4.71
CA ILE A 103 21.77 16.30 -5.26
C ILE A 103 21.21 15.35 -4.20
N ARG A 104 22.06 14.57 -3.53
CA ARG A 104 21.64 13.63 -2.48
C ARG A 104 21.04 14.34 -1.27
N ALA A 105 21.60 15.46 -0.86
CA ALA A 105 21.10 16.23 0.28
C ALA A 105 19.73 16.85 -0.02
N HIS A 106 19.51 17.37 -1.24
CA HIS A 106 18.21 17.85 -1.69
C HIS A 106 17.17 16.73 -1.70
N VAL A 107 17.50 15.55 -2.21
CA VAL A 107 16.61 14.37 -2.15
C VAL A 107 16.33 13.92 -0.70
N LYS A 108 17.32 13.98 0.20
CA LYS A 108 17.13 13.67 1.64
C LYS A 108 16.16 14.68 2.29
N SER A 109 16.24 15.95 1.89
CA SER A 109 15.41 17.05 2.39
C SER A 109 14.05 17.18 1.68
N MET A 110 13.71 16.22 0.80
CA MET A 110 12.47 16.22 0.00
C MET A 110 12.34 17.39 -1.00
N ASN A 111 13.45 18.05 -1.34
CA ASN A 111 13.55 19.13 -2.32
C ASN A 111 13.93 18.55 -3.69
N PHE A 112 13.01 17.81 -4.30
CA PHE A 112 13.31 16.98 -5.47
C PHE A 112 13.56 17.79 -6.76
N GLU A 113 12.94 18.96 -6.90
CA GLU A 113 13.13 19.84 -8.06
C GLU A 113 14.53 20.44 -8.07
N GLU A 114 15.00 20.88 -6.90
CA GLU A 114 16.36 21.39 -6.72
C GLU A 114 17.41 20.30 -6.98
N ALA A 115 17.13 19.05 -6.63
CA ALA A 115 18.02 17.94 -6.97
C ALA A 115 18.19 17.78 -8.50
N LEU A 116 17.12 17.97 -9.28
CA LEU A 116 17.20 17.98 -10.73
C LEU A 116 17.92 19.23 -11.25
N TYR A 117 17.70 20.39 -10.63
CA TYR A 117 18.41 21.63 -10.97
C TYR A 117 19.93 21.50 -10.83
N PHE A 118 20.42 20.96 -9.71
CA PHE A 118 21.85 20.72 -9.50
C PHE A 118 22.43 19.75 -10.54
N TYR A 119 21.65 18.78 -11.03
CA TYR A 119 22.08 17.92 -12.12
C TYR A 119 22.17 18.67 -13.45
N PHE A 120 21.20 19.55 -13.76
CA PHE A 120 21.30 20.40 -14.94
C PHE A 120 22.53 21.30 -14.88
N GLU A 121 22.78 21.95 -13.74
CA GLU A 121 23.97 22.78 -13.51
C GLU A 121 25.28 21.97 -13.68
N MET A 122 25.33 20.75 -13.16
CA MET A 122 26.46 19.83 -13.32
C MET A 122 26.76 19.56 -14.80
N VAL A 123 25.73 19.24 -15.58
CA VAL A 123 25.85 18.95 -17.02
C VAL A 123 26.20 20.20 -17.83
N GLU A 124 25.63 21.37 -17.50
CA GLU A 124 25.96 22.65 -18.15
C GLU A 124 27.42 23.05 -17.94
N ARG A 125 27.98 22.74 -16.77
CA ARG A 125 29.41 22.96 -16.46
C ARG A 125 30.34 21.91 -17.08
N GLY A 126 29.81 20.93 -17.80
CA GLY A 126 30.59 19.87 -18.43
C GLY A 126 31.19 18.87 -17.43
N ILE A 127 30.64 18.79 -16.22
CA ILE A 127 31.10 17.84 -15.19
C ILE A 127 30.39 16.51 -15.42
N GLU A 128 31.15 15.44 -15.59
CA GLU A 128 30.59 14.13 -15.95
C GLU A 128 29.87 13.47 -14.76
N PRO A 129 28.60 13.07 -14.95
CA PRO A 129 27.87 12.25 -13.97
C PRO A 129 28.46 10.85 -13.84
N ASP A 130 28.35 10.28 -12.65
CA ASP A 130 28.81 8.92 -12.32
C ASP A 130 27.64 7.98 -11.96
N ASN A 131 27.96 6.73 -11.63
CA ASN A 131 26.97 5.73 -11.23
C ASN A 131 26.29 6.01 -9.88
N PHE A 132 26.74 7.00 -9.09
CA PHE A 132 26.06 7.47 -7.87
C PHE A 132 25.10 8.63 -8.14
N THR A 133 25.28 9.33 -9.26
CA THR A 133 24.45 10.47 -9.67
C THR A 133 23.03 10.01 -10.05
N TYR A 134 22.94 9.08 -11.01
CA TYR A 134 21.67 8.65 -11.61
C TYR A 134 20.66 8.03 -10.64
N PRO A 135 21.04 7.10 -9.73
CA PRO A 135 20.12 6.52 -8.75
C PRO A 135 19.40 7.56 -7.90
N THR A 136 20.13 8.59 -7.49
CA THR A 136 19.62 9.69 -6.67
C THR A 136 18.61 10.53 -7.46
N LEU A 137 18.90 10.81 -8.73
CA LEU A 137 18.00 11.54 -9.63
C LEU A 137 16.75 10.74 -9.98
N PHE A 138 16.89 9.45 -10.26
CA PHE A 138 15.75 8.56 -10.49
C PHE A 138 14.83 8.49 -9.28
N LYS A 139 15.38 8.55 -8.06
CA LYS A 139 14.58 8.69 -6.85
C LYS A 139 13.82 10.02 -6.82
N ALA A 140 14.42 11.13 -7.23
CA ALA A 140 13.74 12.43 -7.34
C ALA A 140 12.59 12.37 -8.37
N CYS A 141 12.86 11.85 -9.58
CA CYS A 141 11.86 11.67 -10.63
C CYS A 141 10.70 10.77 -10.17
N ALA A 142 11.00 9.68 -9.46
CA ALA A 142 10.00 8.77 -8.92
C ALA A 142 9.03 9.45 -7.94
N TRP A 143 9.53 10.36 -7.10
CA TRP A 143 8.71 11.14 -6.17
C TRP A 143 7.88 12.20 -6.87
N LEU A 144 8.48 12.91 -7.83
CA LEU A 144 7.81 13.95 -8.64
C LEU A 144 6.83 13.38 -9.67
N ARG A 145 6.88 12.07 -9.96
CA ARG A 145 6.21 11.44 -11.12
C ARG A 145 6.64 12.08 -12.46
N ALA A 146 7.89 12.54 -12.51
CA ALA A 146 8.51 13.24 -13.63
C ALA A 146 9.04 12.22 -14.66
N GLN A 147 8.13 11.64 -15.44
CA GLN A 147 8.45 10.55 -16.38
C GLN A 147 9.37 11.04 -17.51
N GLU A 148 9.11 12.21 -18.08
CA GLU A 148 9.85 12.74 -19.23
C GLU A 148 11.30 13.05 -18.86
N GLU A 149 11.50 13.72 -17.73
CA GLU A 149 12.81 14.02 -17.16
C GLU A 149 13.55 12.72 -16.81
N GLY A 150 12.84 11.76 -16.21
CA GLY A 150 13.39 10.43 -15.92
C GLY A 150 13.88 9.69 -17.16
N MET A 151 13.17 9.81 -18.30
CA MET A 151 13.58 9.24 -19.59
C MET A 151 14.81 9.94 -20.18
N GLN A 152 14.90 11.26 -20.07
CA GLN A 152 16.09 12.01 -20.51
C GLN A 152 17.32 11.60 -19.70
N ILE A 153 17.18 11.51 -18.38
CA ILE A 153 18.25 11.10 -17.45
C ILE A 153 18.64 9.63 -17.70
N HIS A 154 17.69 8.74 -18.01
CA HIS A 154 17.97 7.37 -18.43
C HIS A 154 18.80 7.34 -19.73
N GLY A 155 18.42 8.14 -20.73
CA GLY A 155 19.21 8.28 -21.96
C GLY A 155 20.64 8.74 -21.72
N HIS A 156 20.84 9.68 -20.78
CA HIS A 156 22.18 10.11 -20.35
C HIS A 156 22.95 8.98 -19.66
N ALA A 157 22.34 8.26 -18.70
CA ALA A 157 22.98 7.13 -18.03
C ALA A 157 23.49 6.08 -19.04
N PHE A 158 22.69 5.77 -20.05
CA PHE A 158 23.07 4.87 -21.13
C PHE A 158 24.24 5.43 -21.96
N LYS A 159 24.16 6.70 -22.37
CA LYS A 159 25.21 7.37 -23.17
C LYS A 159 26.58 7.40 -22.47
N PHE A 160 26.60 7.57 -21.16
CA PHE A 160 27.82 7.57 -20.34
C PHE A 160 28.29 6.16 -19.92
N GLY A 161 27.66 5.09 -20.44
CA GLY A 161 28.12 3.71 -20.22
C GLY A 161 27.60 3.05 -18.94
N PHE A 162 26.65 3.67 -18.23
CA PHE A 162 26.05 3.11 -17.01
C PHE A 162 24.81 2.24 -17.28
N GLY A 163 24.53 1.92 -18.54
CA GLY A 163 23.36 1.11 -18.94
C GLY A 163 23.36 -0.31 -18.36
N SER A 164 24.54 -0.86 -18.02
CA SER A 164 24.70 -2.19 -17.41
C SER A 164 25.02 -2.14 -15.90
N ASP A 165 25.05 -0.94 -15.28
CA ASP A 165 25.29 -0.82 -13.84
C ASP A 165 24.04 -1.28 -13.07
N LEU A 166 24.20 -2.30 -12.22
CA LEU A 166 23.09 -2.91 -11.47
C LEU A 166 22.35 -1.92 -10.57
N TYR A 167 23.05 -0.96 -9.97
CA TYR A 167 22.45 0.01 -9.06
C TYR A 167 21.63 1.05 -9.83
N VAL A 168 22.12 1.48 -10.99
CA VAL A 168 21.40 2.34 -11.94
C VAL A 168 20.16 1.61 -12.49
N GLN A 169 20.29 0.38 -12.97
CA GLN A 169 19.18 -0.43 -13.49
C GLN A 169 18.09 -0.68 -12.44
N ASN A 170 18.47 -1.03 -11.20
CA ASN A 170 17.51 -1.22 -10.11
C ASN A 170 16.74 0.08 -9.78
N SER A 171 17.42 1.23 -9.85
CA SER A 171 16.81 2.54 -9.62
C SER A 171 15.88 2.95 -10.75
N LEU A 172 16.19 2.58 -12.00
CA LEU A 172 15.32 2.75 -13.17
C LEU A 172 14.02 1.95 -13.05
N ILE A 173 14.09 0.69 -12.63
CA ILE A 173 12.90 -0.15 -12.38
C ILE A 173 11.96 0.56 -11.40
N ASN A 174 12.50 1.03 -10.27
CA ASN A 174 11.70 1.75 -9.28
C ASN A 174 11.15 3.08 -9.82
N MET A 175 11.94 3.86 -10.57
CA MET A 175 11.50 5.14 -11.14
C MET A 175 10.35 4.94 -12.12
N TYR A 176 10.50 4.05 -13.11
CA TYR A 176 9.43 3.76 -14.07
C TYR A 176 8.17 3.21 -13.39
N GLY A 177 8.33 2.28 -12.44
CA GLY A 177 7.22 1.75 -11.66
C GLY A 177 6.47 2.84 -10.89
N LYS A 178 7.19 3.76 -10.23
CA LYS A 178 6.59 4.90 -9.54
C LYS A 178 6.02 5.94 -10.51
N CYS A 179 6.53 6.11 -11.71
CA CYS A 179 5.88 6.96 -12.72
C CYS A 179 4.62 6.32 -13.33
N GLY A 180 4.29 5.07 -12.99
CA GLY A 180 3.14 4.36 -13.52
C GLY A 180 3.41 3.63 -14.85
N ASN A 181 4.63 3.73 -15.39
CA ASN A 181 5.06 3.07 -16.61
C ASN A 181 5.72 1.71 -16.29
N ILE A 182 4.88 0.77 -15.89
CA ILE A 182 5.32 -0.58 -15.52
C ILE A 182 5.85 -1.37 -16.71
N GLU A 183 5.42 -1.05 -17.93
CA GLU A 183 5.92 -1.67 -19.15
C GLU A 183 7.42 -1.40 -19.32
N HIS A 184 7.88 -0.15 -19.13
CA HIS A 184 9.32 0.15 -19.11
C HIS A 184 10.04 -0.44 -17.90
N SER A 185 9.40 -0.46 -16.72
CA SER A 185 9.97 -1.12 -15.55
C SER A 185 10.23 -2.61 -15.78
N CYS A 186 9.30 -3.33 -16.41
CA CYS A 186 9.47 -4.74 -16.79
C CYS A 186 10.55 -4.88 -17.87
N ALA A 187 10.56 -4.02 -18.88
CA ALA A 187 11.54 -4.07 -19.96
C ALA A 187 12.98 -3.91 -19.44
N VAL A 188 13.22 -2.97 -18.51
CA VAL A 188 14.54 -2.82 -17.87
C VAL A 188 14.91 -4.11 -17.15
N PHE A 189 14.02 -4.66 -16.31
CA PHE A 189 14.28 -5.90 -15.55
C PHE A 189 14.57 -7.10 -16.46
N GLU A 190 13.81 -7.26 -17.55
CA GLU A 190 13.98 -8.37 -18.49
C GLU A 190 15.30 -8.28 -19.26
N GLN A 191 15.74 -7.06 -19.60
CA GLN A 191 16.99 -6.79 -20.32
C GLN A 191 18.24 -6.82 -19.43
N MET A 192 18.12 -6.97 -18.11
CA MET A 192 19.29 -7.10 -17.23
C MET A 192 20.00 -8.44 -17.47
N ASP A 193 21.29 -8.37 -17.84
CA ASP A 193 22.18 -9.52 -17.99
C ASP A 193 22.39 -10.25 -16.65
N GLU A 194 22.65 -9.48 -15.59
CA GLU A 194 22.74 -9.97 -14.22
C GLU A 194 21.60 -9.40 -13.39
N LYS A 195 20.97 -10.25 -12.57
CA LYS A 195 19.91 -9.83 -11.64
C LYS A 195 20.44 -9.93 -10.22
N SER A 196 19.85 -9.14 -9.33
CA SER A 196 20.15 -9.16 -7.89
C SER A 196 18.88 -9.29 -7.06
N VAL A 197 19.01 -9.55 -5.76
CA VAL A 197 17.87 -9.50 -4.83
C VAL A 197 17.18 -8.13 -4.89
N ALA A 198 17.95 -7.05 -5.05
CA ALA A 198 17.42 -5.70 -5.20
C ALA A 198 16.63 -5.53 -6.51
N SER A 199 17.05 -6.16 -7.61
CA SER A 199 16.34 -6.14 -8.90
C SER A 199 14.96 -6.79 -8.78
N TRP A 200 14.89 -7.97 -8.16
CA TRP A 200 13.64 -8.66 -7.87
C TRP A 200 12.74 -7.86 -6.93
N SER A 201 13.32 -7.30 -5.88
CA SER A 201 12.59 -6.48 -4.90
C SER A 201 11.99 -5.23 -5.56
N ALA A 202 12.74 -4.57 -6.45
CA ALA A 202 12.28 -3.39 -7.18
C ALA A 202 11.09 -3.71 -8.10
N ILE A 203 11.14 -4.79 -8.88
CA ILE A 203 10.04 -5.12 -9.81
C ILE A 203 8.79 -5.63 -9.06
N ILE A 204 8.97 -6.36 -7.96
CA ILE A 204 7.85 -6.79 -7.08
C ILE A 204 7.18 -5.57 -6.46
N ALA A 205 7.96 -4.62 -5.92
CA ALA A 205 7.46 -3.38 -5.36
C ALA A 205 6.77 -2.50 -6.41
N ALA A 206 7.28 -2.45 -7.65
CA ALA A 206 6.66 -1.73 -8.75
C ALA A 206 5.25 -2.27 -9.05
N HIS A 207 5.10 -3.58 -9.22
CA HIS A 207 3.79 -4.22 -9.40
C HIS A 207 2.83 -3.93 -8.23
N ALA A 208 3.29 -4.08 -6.99
CA ALA A 208 2.49 -3.83 -5.80
C ALA A 208 2.03 -2.36 -5.71
N SER A 209 2.89 -1.40 -6.04
CA SER A 209 2.56 0.02 -5.98
C SER A 209 1.48 0.46 -6.98
N LEU A 210 1.27 -0.34 -8.02
CA LEU A 210 0.22 -0.14 -9.04
C LEU A 210 -1.00 -1.04 -8.81
N GLY A 211 -1.07 -1.75 -7.68
CA GLY A 211 -2.16 -2.67 -7.36
C GLY A 211 -2.21 -3.92 -8.25
N ARG A 212 -1.13 -4.23 -8.99
CA ARG A 212 -0.98 -5.43 -9.81
C ARG A 212 -0.57 -6.62 -8.95
N TRP A 213 -1.46 -7.01 -8.02
CA TRP A 213 -1.17 -8.00 -6.98
C TRP A 213 -0.88 -9.40 -7.52
N SER A 214 -1.53 -9.81 -8.62
CA SER A 214 -1.34 -11.15 -9.20
C SER A 214 0.06 -11.27 -9.79
N GLU A 215 0.48 -10.24 -10.52
CA GLU A 215 1.80 -10.11 -11.12
C GLU A 215 2.88 -10.05 -10.03
N CYS A 216 2.63 -9.33 -8.94
CA CYS A 216 3.50 -9.32 -7.76
C CYS A 216 3.77 -10.75 -7.24
N LEU A 217 2.72 -11.57 -7.04
CA LEU A 217 2.88 -12.95 -6.57
C LEU A 217 3.53 -13.86 -7.62
N MET A 218 3.22 -13.67 -8.91
CA MET A 218 3.84 -14.43 -9.99
C MET A 218 5.35 -14.16 -10.07
N THR A 219 5.76 -12.90 -9.99
CA THR A 219 7.16 -12.49 -10.01
C THR A 219 7.91 -13.01 -8.78
N PHE A 220 7.30 -12.97 -7.59
CA PHE A 220 7.86 -13.62 -6.40
C PHE A 220 7.96 -15.14 -6.55
N GLY A 221 6.99 -15.78 -7.19
CA GLY A 221 7.03 -17.20 -7.53
C GLY A 221 8.21 -17.56 -8.43
N LYS A 222 8.49 -16.73 -9.46
CA LYS A 222 9.67 -16.87 -10.33
C LYS A 222 10.97 -16.75 -9.52
N MET A 223 11.13 -15.67 -8.74
CA MET A 223 12.27 -15.48 -7.83
C MET A 223 12.48 -16.70 -6.92
N SER A 224 11.41 -17.25 -6.36
CA SER A 224 11.50 -18.42 -5.46
C SER A 224 11.85 -19.71 -6.20
N SER A 225 11.39 -19.87 -7.44
CA SER A 225 11.65 -21.08 -8.25
C SER A 225 13.10 -21.23 -8.69
N GLU A 226 13.84 -20.12 -8.78
CA GLU A 226 15.27 -20.14 -9.08
C GLU A 226 16.12 -20.62 -7.89
N GLY A 227 15.55 -20.69 -6.68
CA GLY A 227 16.08 -21.41 -5.52
C GLY A 227 17.30 -20.80 -4.81
N HIS A 228 18.02 -19.87 -5.43
CA HIS A 228 19.22 -19.24 -4.87
C HIS A 228 18.99 -17.84 -4.31
N TRP A 229 17.85 -17.21 -4.63
CA TRP A 229 17.51 -15.88 -4.11
C TRP A 229 16.98 -15.95 -2.68
N ARG A 230 17.46 -15.03 -1.84
CA ARG A 230 16.92 -14.80 -0.50
C ARG A 230 16.16 -13.49 -0.48
N PRO A 231 14.81 -13.51 -0.43
CA PRO A 231 14.02 -12.29 -0.40
C PRO A 231 14.30 -11.48 0.86
N GLU A 232 14.42 -10.16 0.68
CA GLU A 232 14.49 -9.21 1.79
C GLU A 232 13.16 -9.13 2.55
N GLU A 233 13.24 -8.66 3.79
CA GLU A 233 12.07 -8.46 4.66
C GLU A 233 11.01 -7.56 4.01
N SER A 234 11.43 -6.46 3.37
CA SER A 234 10.58 -5.51 2.64
C SER A 234 9.81 -6.19 1.50
N THR A 235 10.45 -7.09 0.77
CA THR A 235 9.86 -7.88 -0.31
C THR A 235 8.84 -8.87 0.25
N LEU A 236 9.15 -9.55 1.36
CA LEU A 236 8.21 -10.45 2.02
C LEU A 236 6.97 -9.72 2.56
N VAL A 237 7.13 -8.52 3.13
CA VAL A 237 6.00 -7.65 3.53
C VAL A 237 5.14 -7.27 2.33
N THR A 238 5.76 -6.94 1.19
CA THR A 238 5.05 -6.63 -0.06
C THR A 238 4.26 -7.85 -0.57
N VAL A 239 4.83 -9.05 -0.47
CA VAL A 239 4.16 -10.31 -0.81
C VAL A 239 3.00 -10.59 0.14
N LEU A 240 3.15 -10.35 1.46
CA LEU A 240 2.05 -10.47 2.42
C LEU A 240 0.90 -9.53 2.07
N SER A 241 1.19 -8.30 1.65
CA SER A 241 0.18 -7.35 1.17
C SER A 241 -0.53 -7.86 -0.09
N ALA A 242 0.19 -8.42 -1.06
CA ALA A 242 -0.42 -9.02 -2.24
C ALA A 242 -1.32 -10.23 -1.88
N CYS A 243 -0.90 -11.08 -0.94
CA CYS A 243 -1.74 -12.17 -0.41
C CYS A 243 -3.03 -11.64 0.22
N THR A 244 -2.93 -10.57 1.01
CA THR A 244 -4.06 -9.87 1.66
C THR A 244 -5.10 -9.41 0.62
N HIS A 245 -4.65 -8.81 -0.48
CA HIS A 245 -5.54 -8.32 -1.52
C HIS A 245 -6.18 -9.43 -2.35
N LEU A 246 -5.49 -10.55 -2.58
CA LEU A 246 -6.01 -11.65 -3.38
C LEU A 246 -6.69 -12.76 -2.56
N GLY A 247 -6.58 -12.72 -1.23
CA GLY A 247 -7.07 -13.78 -0.35
C GLY A 247 -6.23 -15.07 -0.43
N ALA A 248 -4.93 -14.96 -0.72
CA ALA A 248 -4.01 -16.09 -0.92
C ALA A 248 -3.41 -16.56 0.42
N LEU A 249 -4.21 -17.30 1.20
CA LEU A 249 -3.83 -17.73 2.55
C LEU A 249 -2.67 -18.73 2.54
N ASP A 250 -2.63 -19.67 1.62
CA ASP A 250 -1.60 -20.73 1.64
C ASP A 250 -0.24 -20.18 1.20
N LEU A 251 -0.23 -19.27 0.23
CA LEU A 251 0.98 -18.51 -0.07
C LEU A 251 1.39 -17.63 1.12
N GLY A 252 0.44 -16.92 1.76
CA GLY A 252 0.70 -16.13 2.96
C GLY A 252 1.32 -16.93 4.12
N LYS A 253 0.82 -18.15 4.37
CA LYS A 253 1.41 -19.10 5.33
C LYS A 253 2.83 -19.52 4.93
N SER A 254 3.06 -19.76 3.64
CA SER A 254 4.38 -20.12 3.13
C SER A 254 5.38 -18.97 3.32
N THR A 255 4.96 -17.74 3.04
CA THR A 255 5.73 -16.51 3.29
C THR A 255 6.02 -16.30 4.77
N HIS A 256 5.03 -16.50 5.64
CA HIS A 256 5.24 -16.47 7.10
C HIS A 256 6.26 -17.53 7.56
N GLY A 257 6.19 -18.75 7.02
CA GLY A 257 7.20 -19.78 7.27
C GLY A 257 8.60 -19.37 6.81
N SER A 258 8.72 -18.66 5.68
CA SER A 258 9.99 -18.10 5.20
C SER A 258 10.54 -17.04 6.16
N LEU A 259 9.70 -16.12 6.65
CA LEU A 259 10.09 -15.11 7.63
C LEU A 259 10.67 -15.75 8.91
N LEU A 260 9.97 -16.74 9.48
CA LEU A 260 10.40 -17.42 10.71
C LEU A 260 11.70 -18.23 10.56
N ARG A 261 12.04 -18.67 9.35
CA ARG A 261 13.29 -19.42 9.09
C ARG A 261 14.49 -18.52 8.91
N ASN A 262 14.28 -17.29 8.42
CA ASN A 262 15.34 -16.40 7.97
C ASN A 262 15.57 -15.21 8.90
N ILE A 263 14.63 -14.91 9.80
CA ILE A 263 14.68 -13.75 10.70
C ILE A 263 14.48 -14.22 12.14
N SER A 264 15.44 -13.90 13.01
CA SER A 264 15.44 -14.32 14.42
C SER A 264 14.32 -13.67 15.23
N GLU A 265 14.09 -12.37 15.05
CA GLU A 265 13.04 -11.60 15.71
C GLU A 265 12.31 -10.73 14.70
N LEU A 266 11.00 -10.95 14.55
CA LEU A 266 10.17 -10.14 13.68
C LEU A 266 9.85 -8.82 14.38
N ASN A 267 10.16 -7.70 13.72
CA ASN A 267 9.79 -6.39 14.24
C ASN A 267 8.25 -6.18 14.20
N VAL A 268 7.79 -5.12 14.87
CA VAL A 268 6.35 -4.79 15.00
C VAL A 268 5.69 -4.59 13.63
N ILE A 269 6.41 -4.07 12.63
CA ILE A 269 5.86 -3.83 11.28
C ILE A 269 5.53 -5.18 10.61
N VAL A 270 6.48 -6.12 10.59
CA VAL A 270 6.28 -7.45 10.00
C VAL A 270 5.20 -8.22 10.75
N GLN A 271 5.20 -8.16 12.08
CA GLN A 271 4.15 -8.79 12.90
C GLN A 271 2.76 -8.22 12.54
N THR A 272 2.65 -6.90 12.40
CA THR A 272 1.39 -6.23 12.01
C THR A 272 0.96 -6.63 10.60
N SER A 273 1.88 -6.70 9.63
CA SER A 273 1.59 -7.17 8.27
C SER A 273 1.14 -8.64 8.22
N LEU A 274 1.70 -9.50 9.08
CA LEU A 274 1.26 -10.89 9.21
C LEU A 274 -0.16 -10.98 9.77
N ILE A 275 -0.49 -10.18 10.78
CA ILE A 275 -1.84 -10.11 11.35
C ILE A 275 -2.83 -9.66 10.26
N ASP A 276 -2.52 -8.57 9.54
CA ASP A 276 -3.38 -8.05 8.46
C ASP A 276 -3.62 -9.12 7.38
N MET A 277 -2.56 -9.82 6.97
CA MET A 277 -2.65 -10.92 6.00
C MET A 277 -3.54 -12.04 6.50
N TYR A 278 -3.33 -12.57 7.71
CA TYR A 278 -4.15 -13.67 8.22
C TYR A 278 -5.62 -13.30 8.35
N VAL A 279 -5.91 -12.11 8.88
CA VAL A 279 -7.29 -11.65 9.07
C VAL A 279 -7.96 -11.44 7.72
N LYS A 280 -7.36 -10.67 6.80
CA LYS A 280 -7.96 -10.39 5.49
C LYS A 280 -7.88 -11.55 4.48
N CYS A 281 -7.24 -12.66 4.83
CA CYS A 281 -7.34 -13.95 4.14
C CYS A 281 -8.33 -14.92 4.81
N GLY A 282 -9.13 -14.45 5.77
CA GLY A 282 -10.21 -15.23 6.38
C GLY A 282 -9.79 -16.16 7.51
N CYS A 283 -8.62 -15.94 8.11
CA CYS A 283 -8.07 -16.75 9.21
C CYS A 283 -7.91 -15.88 10.48
N LEU A 284 -9.02 -15.32 10.95
CA LEU A 284 -9.10 -14.41 12.10
C LEU A 284 -8.40 -14.97 13.35
N GLU A 285 -8.63 -16.24 13.68
CA GLU A 285 -8.04 -16.89 14.86
C GLU A 285 -6.50 -16.83 14.89
N LYS A 286 -5.86 -17.02 13.73
CA LYS A 286 -4.41 -16.94 13.63
C LYS A 286 -3.92 -15.50 13.77
N GLY A 287 -4.66 -14.55 13.18
CA GLY A 287 -4.41 -13.12 13.35
C GLY A 287 -4.48 -12.68 14.82
N LEU A 288 -5.55 -13.05 15.52
CA LEU A 288 -5.72 -12.79 16.97
C LEU A 288 -4.61 -13.46 17.80
N SER A 289 -4.24 -14.70 17.47
CA SER A 289 -3.16 -15.41 18.16
C SER A 289 -1.81 -14.69 18.00
N LEU A 290 -1.51 -14.16 16.81
CA LEU A 290 -0.29 -13.38 16.57
C LEU A 290 -0.33 -12.04 17.31
N PHE A 291 -1.45 -11.32 17.23
CA PHE A 291 -1.65 -10.06 17.94
C PHE A 291 -1.44 -10.20 19.46
N ARG A 292 -2.05 -11.22 20.06
CA ARG A 292 -1.93 -11.49 21.50
C ARG A 292 -0.48 -11.82 21.92
N LYS A 293 0.32 -12.40 21.02
CA LYS A 293 1.73 -12.77 21.27
C LYS A 293 2.73 -11.64 21.05
N MET A 294 2.31 -10.48 20.53
CA MET A 294 3.21 -9.35 20.33
C MET A 294 3.71 -8.85 21.69
N ALA A 295 5.04 -8.69 21.83
CA ALA A 295 5.64 -8.16 23.06
C ALA A 295 5.36 -6.66 23.23
N LYS A 296 5.28 -5.92 22.12
CA LYS A 296 4.92 -4.51 22.09
C LYS A 296 3.90 -4.28 20.98
N ARG A 297 2.73 -3.79 21.35
CA ARG A 297 1.68 -3.38 20.42
C ARG A 297 1.79 -1.88 20.19
N ASN A 298 1.37 -1.45 19.01
CA ASN A 298 1.22 -0.05 18.67
C ASN A 298 -0.16 0.20 18.08
N GLN A 299 -0.49 1.48 17.89
CA GLN A 299 -1.75 1.93 17.29
C GLN A 299 -2.09 1.22 15.97
N MET A 300 -1.09 0.96 15.12
CA MET A 300 -1.30 0.25 13.84
C MET A 300 -1.74 -1.20 14.05
N SER A 301 -1.12 -1.93 14.98
CA SER A 301 -1.50 -3.32 15.28
C SER A 301 -2.93 -3.42 15.84
N TYR A 302 -3.37 -2.45 16.65
CA TYR A 302 -4.75 -2.34 17.13
C TYR A 302 -5.73 -2.01 15.99
N SER A 303 -5.39 -1.04 15.15
CA SER A 303 -6.21 -0.66 14.00
C SER A 303 -6.48 -1.84 13.06
N VAL A 304 -5.44 -2.63 12.77
CA VAL A 304 -5.53 -3.83 11.93
C VAL A 304 -6.46 -4.88 12.54
N ILE A 305 -6.31 -5.20 13.83
CA ILE A 305 -7.12 -6.25 14.46
C ILE A 305 -8.57 -5.82 14.68
N ILE A 306 -8.83 -4.56 15.04
CA ILE A 306 -10.18 -4.00 15.21
C ILE A 306 -10.91 -3.99 13.86
N SER A 307 -10.27 -3.46 12.81
CA SER A 307 -10.82 -3.47 11.45
C SER A 307 -11.05 -4.89 10.94
N GLY A 308 -10.12 -5.79 11.29
CA GLY A 308 -10.24 -7.21 11.01
C GLY A 308 -11.48 -7.85 11.66
N LEU A 309 -11.64 -7.67 12.96
CA LEU A 309 -12.83 -8.13 13.71
C LEU A 309 -14.13 -7.56 13.12
N ALA A 310 -14.13 -6.27 12.74
CA ALA A 310 -15.23 -5.63 12.03
C ALA A 310 -15.57 -6.35 10.72
N MET A 311 -14.57 -6.65 9.88
CA MET A 311 -14.76 -7.39 8.62
C MET A 311 -15.34 -8.78 8.85
N HIS A 312 -15.06 -9.42 9.99
CA HIS A 312 -15.61 -10.72 10.34
C HIS A 312 -16.99 -10.65 11.03
N GLY A 313 -17.47 -9.44 11.36
CA GLY A 313 -18.74 -9.23 12.06
C GLY A 313 -18.66 -9.39 13.57
N ASN A 314 -17.46 -9.48 14.15
CA ASN A 314 -17.24 -9.67 15.58
C ASN A 314 -17.14 -8.32 16.29
N GLY A 315 -18.23 -7.55 16.28
CA GLY A 315 -18.26 -6.17 16.78
C GLY A 315 -17.98 -6.05 18.28
N GLU A 316 -18.55 -6.92 19.11
CA GLU A 316 -18.33 -6.92 20.57
C GLU A 316 -16.87 -7.15 20.93
N GLU A 317 -16.21 -8.13 20.31
CA GLU A 317 -14.79 -8.39 20.52
C GLU A 317 -13.93 -7.21 20.02
N ALA A 318 -14.34 -6.54 18.94
CA ALA A 318 -13.66 -5.32 18.47
C ALA A 318 -13.72 -4.19 19.50
N LEU A 319 -14.87 -3.99 20.15
CA LEU A 319 -15.03 -3.02 21.24
C LEU A 319 -14.23 -3.41 22.50
N ARG A 320 -14.12 -4.71 22.79
CA ARG A 320 -13.27 -5.21 23.88
C ARG A 320 -11.79 -4.91 23.62
N ILE A 321 -11.30 -5.20 22.41
CA ILE A 321 -9.92 -4.90 22.01
C ILE A 321 -9.67 -3.38 21.95
N PHE A 322 -10.64 -2.59 21.54
CA PHE A 322 -10.55 -1.13 21.62
C PHE A 322 -10.43 -0.63 23.05
N SER A 323 -11.16 -1.23 24.00
CA SER A 323 -11.03 -0.90 25.42
C SER A 323 -9.64 -1.27 25.97
N GLU A 324 -9.11 -2.44 25.59
CA GLU A 324 -7.74 -2.86 25.92
C GLU A 324 -6.69 -1.85 25.41
N MET A 325 -6.86 -1.30 24.21
CA MET A 325 -5.99 -0.24 23.67
C MET A 325 -5.96 1.01 24.57
N LEU A 326 -7.13 1.45 25.04
CA LEU A 326 -7.26 2.62 25.90
C LEU A 326 -6.65 2.35 27.29
N GLU A 327 -6.84 1.14 27.83
CA GLU A 327 -6.26 0.71 29.10
C GLU A 327 -4.72 0.63 29.04
N GLU A 328 -4.15 0.28 27.88
CA GLU A 328 -2.70 0.34 27.62
C GLU A 328 -2.17 1.79 27.44
N GLY A 329 -3.04 2.81 27.50
CA GLY A 329 -2.67 4.21 27.38
C GLY A 329 -2.28 4.64 25.96
N LEU A 330 -2.75 3.90 24.94
CA LEU A 330 -2.54 4.27 23.54
C LEU A 330 -3.69 5.14 23.05
N ASP A 331 -3.37 6.35 22.58
CA ASP A 331 -4.36 7.23 22.00
C ASP A 331 -4.87 6.69 20.64
N PRO A 332 -6.19 6.56 20.46
CA PRO A 332 -6.76 6.20 19.16
C PRO A 332 -6.65 7.34 18.15
N ASP A 333 -6.51 6.99 16.88
CA ASP A 333 -6.58 7.93 15.76
C ASP A 333 -7.90 7.79 14.97
N ASP A 334 -8.01 8.56 13.89
CA ASP A 334 -9.13 8.48 12.96
C ASP A 334 -9.31 7.08 12.37
N VAL A 335 -8.22 6.37 12.10
CA VAL A 335 -8.27 5.02 11.49
C VAL A 335 -8.85 4.00 12.46
N VAL A 336 -8.45 4.04 13.74
CA VAL A 336 -8.99 3.16 14.78
C VAL A 336 -10.49 3.37 14.93
N TYR A 337 -10.96 4.63 14.98
CA TYR A 337 -12.39 4.91 15.09
C TYR A 337 -13.20 4.48 13.86
N VAL A 338 -12.65 4.59 12.65
CA VAL A 338 -13.29 4.00 11.45
C VAL A 338 -13.46 2.48 11.63
N GLY A 339 -12.45 1.79 12.17
CA GLY A 339 -12.52 0.36 12.49
C GLY A 339 -13.62 0.04 13.51
N VAL A 340 -13.65 0.78 14.63
CA VAL A 340 -14.64 0.62 15.71
C VAL A 340 -16.07 0.84 15.22
N LEU A 341 -16.32 1.94 14.49
CA LEU A 341 -17.65 2.26 13.97
C LEU A 341 -18.10 1.27 12.89
N SER A 342 -17.16 0.75 12.08
CA SER A 342 -17.46 -0.33 11.13
C SER A 342 -17.81 -1.64 11.85
N ALA A 343 -17.14 -1.95 12.96
CA ALA A 343 -17.49 -3.09 13.81
C ALA A 343 -18.91 -2.96 14.36
N CYS A 344 -19.27 -1.77 14.86
CA CYS A 344 -20.62 -1.49 15.32
C CYS A 344 -21.65 -1.66 14.19
N SER A 345 -21.38 -1.10 13.01
CA SER A 345 -22.23 -1.25 11.81
C SER A 345 -22.47 -2.72 11.44
N HIS A 346 -21.42 -3.54 11.42
CA HIS A 346 -21.49 -4.93 10.99
C HIS A 346 -22.13 -5.88 12.02
N ALA A 347 -22.15 -5.47 13.29
CA ALA A 347 -22.78 -6.21 14.39
C ALA A 347 -24.15 -5.65 14.79
N GLY A 348 -24.56 -4.49 14.27
CA GLY A 348 -25.84 -3.85 14.62
C GLY A 348 -25.85 -3.18 16.00
N LEU A 349 -24.67 -2.80 16.52
CA LEU A 349 -24.48 -2.15 17.81
C LEU A 349 -24.71 -0.64 17.67
N VAL A 350 -25.98 -0.24 17.51
CA VAL A 350 -26.35 1.15 17.21
C VAL A 350 -25.97 2.09 18.35
N ASP A 351 -26.32 1.73 19.58
CA ASP A 351 -26.09 2.57 20.76
C ASP A 351 -24.59 2.74 21.04
N GLU A 352 -23.84 1.65 20.98
CA GLU A 352 -22.38 1.66 21.15
C GLU A 352 -21.69 2.45 20.04
N GLY A 353 -22.21 2.37 18.81
CA GLY A 353 -21.71 3.16 17.68
C GLY A 353 -21.84 4.66 17.92
N PHE A 354 -23.00 5.12 18.41
CA PHE A 354 -23.19 6.53 18.78
C PHE A 354 -22.31 6.93 19.97
N GLN A 355 -22.21 6.09 21.01
CA GLN A 355 -21.33 6.35 22.15
C GLN A 355 -19.87 6.50 21.72
N CYS A 356 -19.36 5.63 20.85
CA CYS A 356 -18.01 5.71 20.33
C CYS A 356 -17.80 6.96 19.45
N PHE A 357 -18.79 7.29 18.61
CA PHE A 357 -18.74 8.50 17.77
C PHE A 357 -18.70 9.78 18.61
N ASP A 358 -19.42 9.82 19.73
CA ASP A 358 -19.41 10.94 20.66
C ASP A 358 -18.10 11.01 21.44
N ARG A 359 -17.63 9.88 22.00
CA ARG A 359 -16.33 9.75 22.68
C ARG A 359 -15.16 10.23 21.82
N MET A 360 -15.17 9.90 20.52
CA MET A 360 -14.17 10.36 19.56
C MET A 360 -14.03 11.88 19.56
N LYS A 361 -15.15 12.60 19.62
CA LYS A 361 -15.19 14.07 19.60
C LYS A 361 -14.85 14.67 20.95
N SER A 362 -15.47 14.18 22.03
CA SER A 362 -15.44 14.80 23.36
C SER A 362 -14.18 14.44 24.15
N GLU A 363 -13.78 13.18 24.15
CA GLU A 363 -12.67 12.69 24.97
C GLU A 363 -11.33 12.75 24.23
N HIS A 364 -11.32 12.39 22.94
CA HIS A 364 -10.08 12.29 22.15
C HIS A 364 -9.84 13.49 21.21
N GLY A 365 -10.79 14.42 21.12
CA GLY A 365 -10.65 15.63 20.31
C GLY A 365 -10.52 15.39 18.79
N ILE A 366 -10.88 14.19 18.31
CA ILE A 366 -10.75 13.82 16.90
C ILE A 366 -11.95 14.39 16.14
N LYS A 367 -11.66 15.26 15.16
CA LYS A 367 -12.68 15.83 14.30
C LYS A 367 -13.22 14.75 13.35
N PRO A 368 -14.55 14.48 13.33
CA PRO A 368 -15.10 13.47 12.46
C PRO A 368 -14.83 13.78 10.98
N THR A 369 -14.12 12.88 10.32
CA THR A 369 -13.94 12.88 8.86
C THR A 369 -15.14 12.25 8.16
N VAL A 370 -15.20 12.36 6.83
CA VAL A 370 -16.29 11.80 6.02
C VAL A 370 -16.40 10.27 6.15
N LEU A 371 -15.31 9.57 6.46
CA LEU A 371 -15.33 8.12 6.69
C LEU A 371 -16.13 7.77 7.95
N HIS A 372 -15.96 8.50 9.05
CA HIS A 372 -16.73 8.28 10.28
C HIS A 372 -18.23 8.48 10.06
N TYR A 373 -18.61 9.56 9.38
CA TYR A 373 -20.02 9.78 9.01
C TYR A 373 -20.54 8.67 8.09
N GLY A 374 -19.72 8.19 7.15
CA GLY A 374 -20.06 7.06 6.29
C GLY A 374 -20.35 5.77 7.07
N CYS A 375 -19.55 5.46 8.10
CA CYS A 375 -19.78 4.32 9.00
C CYS A 375 -21.08 4.49 9.81
N MET A 376 -21.36 5.68 10.33
CA MET A 376 -22.61 5.95 11.07
C MET A 376 -23.85 5.83 10.19
N VAL A 377 -23.79 6.35 8.96
CA VAL A 377 -24.89 6.20 7.99
C VAL A 377 -25.08 4.74 7.57
N ASP A 378 -24.01 3.97 7.41
CA ASP A 378 -24.10 2.53 7.14
C ASP A 378 -24.70 1.76 8.33
N LEU A 379 -24.31 2.09 9.57
CA LEU A 379 -24.87 1.52 10.80
C LEU A 379 -26.38 1.78 10.91
N MET A 380 -26.80 3.04 10.83
CA MET A 380 -28.22 3.43 10.85
C MET A 380 -28.99 2.82 9.68
N GLY A 381 -28.34 2.79 8.51
CA GLY A 381 -28.88 2.24 7.28
C GLY A 381 -29.22 0.75 7.40
N LYS A 382 -28.31 -0.06 7.97
CA LYS A 382 -28.53 -1.49 8.22
C LYS A 382 -29.53 -1.77 9.34
N ALA A 383 -29.62 -0.86 10.32
CA ALA A 383 -30.63 -0.90 11.37
C ALA A 383 -32.04 -0.49 10.88
N GLY A 384 -32.18 -0.06 9.61
CA GLY A 384 -33.47 0.38 9.04
C GLY A 384 -33.87 1.81 9.41
N MET A 385 -33.00 2.57 10.08
CA MET A 385 -33.22 3.96 10.52
C MET A 385 -32.95 4.96 9.37
N ILE A 386 -33.62 4.77 8.22
CA ILE A 386 -33.31 5.50 6.98
C ILE A 386 -33.57 7.01 7.11
N LYS A 387 -34.63 7.39 7.83
CA LYS A 387 -35.03 8.80 7.97
C LYS A 387 -34.03 9.54 8.86
N GLU A 388 -33.69 8.93 9.98
CA GLU A 388 -32.69 9.42 10.93
C GLU A 388 -31.32 9.51 10.26
N ALA A 389 -30.96 8.54 9.40
CA ALA A 389 -29.71 8.58 8.64
C ALA A 389 -29.67 9.80 7.69
N LEU A 390 -30.78 10.13 7.03
CA LEU A 390 -30.86 11.33 6.20
C LEU A 390 -30.77 12.62 7.03
N GLU A 391 -31.42 12.68 8.19
CA GLU A 391 -31.33 13.81 9.11
C GLU A 391 -29.89 13.99 9.63
N PHE A 392 -29.22 12.90 9.96
CA PHE A 392 -27.82 12.88 10.36
C PHE A 392 -26.91 13.44 9.27
N ILE A 393 -27.10 13.03 8.00
CA ILE A 393 -26.35 13.59 6.85
C ILE A 393 -26.55 15.10 6.73
N LYS A 394 -27.78 15.59 6.92
CA LYS A 394 -28.09 17.03 6.85
C LYS A 394 -27.45 17.82 8.00
N SER A 395 -27.22 17.18 9.15
CA SER A 395 -26.59 17.79 10.33
C SER A 395 -25.06 17.87 10.25
N MET A 396 -24.44 17.27 9.23
CA MET A 396 -22.99 17.23 9.10
C MET A 396 -22.39 18.65 9.00
N PRO A 397 -21.34 18.98 9.78
CA PRO A 397 -20.64 20.27 9.69
C PRO A 397 -19.72 20.35 8.45
N ILE A 398 -19.57 19.25 7.72
CA ILE A 398 -18.77 19.13 6.50
C ILE A 398 -19.68 18.73 5.34
N LYS A 399 -19.31 19.14 4.12
CA LYS A 399 -20.07 18.77 2.91
C LYS A 399 -20.04 17.25 2.73
N PRO A 400 -21.20 16.56 2.70
CA PRO A 400 -21.24 15.12 2.46
C PRO A 400 -20.67 14.78 1.08
N ASN A 401 -19.81 13.76 1.02
CA ASN A 401 -19.23 13.27 -0.23
C ASN A 401 -20.06 12.10 -0.82
N ASP A 402 -19.54 11.53 -1.90
CA ASP A 402 -20.16 10.41 -2.59
C ASP A 402 -20.22 9.13 -1.73
N VAL A 403 -19.26 8.89 -0.82
CA VAL A 403 -19.28 7.73 0.09
C VAL A 403 -20.51 7.76 0.99
N VAL A 404 -20.80 8.89 1.62
CA VAL A 404 -21.94 9.03 2.56
C VAL A 404 -23.28 8.84 1.85
N TRP A 405 -23.48 9.51 0.71
CA TRP A 405 -24.71 9.36 -0.07
C TRP A 405 -24.86 7.95 -0.64
N ARG A 406 -23.75 7.29 -0.99
CA ARG A 406 -23.76 5.90 -1.47
C ARG A 406 -24.12 4.91 -0.36
N SER A 407 -23.67 5.14 0.88
CA SER A 407 -24.12 4.35 2.03
C SER A 407 -25.64 4.46 2.23
N LEU A 408 -26.19 5.67 2.17
CA LEU A 408 -27.64 5.88 2.25
C LEU A 408 -28.39 5.20 1.09
N LEU A 409 -27.92 5.37 -0.16
CA LEU A 409 -28.53 4.72 -1.33
C LEU A 409 -28.53 3.19 -1.21
N SER A 410 -27.44 2.61 -0.70
CA SER A 410 -27.34 1.18 -0.44
C SER A 410 -28.37 0.72 0.61
N ALA A 411 -28.53 1.47 1.70
CA ALA A 411 -29.52 1.18 2.73
C ALA A 411 -30.97 1.30 2.19
N CYS A 412 -31.27 2.34 1.42
CA CYS A 412 -32.56 2.52 0.76
C CYS A 412 -32.90 1.35 -0.17
N ARG A 413 -31.91 0.80 -0.90
CA ARG A 413 -32.09 -0.39 -1.73
C ARG A 413 -32.45 -1.62 -0.91
N VAL A 414 -31.79 -1.83 0.22
CA VAL A 414 -32.04 -2.98 1.12
C VAL A 414 -33.44 -2.89 1.73
N HIS A 415 -33.81 -1.72 2.26
CA HIS A 415 -35.09 -1.49 2.92
C HIS A 415 -36.23 -1.06 1.97
N CYS A 416 -36.02 -1.17 0.66
CA CYS A 416 -37.01 -0.84 -0.37
C CYS A 416 -37.58 0.59 -0.31
N ASN A 417 -36.83 1.56 0.21
CA ASN A 417 -37.27 2.94 0.33
C ASN A 417 -36.90 3.75 -0.93
N LEU A 418 -37.80 3.78 -1.91
CA LEU A 418 -37.54 4.44 -3.19
C LEU A 418 -37.39 5.96 -3.05
N GLU A 419 -38.21 6.61 -2.22
CA GLU A 419 -38.21 8.06 -2.03
C GLU A 419 -36.85 8.58 -1.55
N PHE A 420 -36.32 8.03 -0.46
CA PHE A 420 -34.98 8.42 0.03
C PHE A 420 -33.86 7.96 -0.91
N GLY A 421 -34.05 6.86 -1.64
CA GLY A 421 -33.13 6.44 -2.70
C GLY A 421 -32.99 7.45 -3.82
N GLU A 422 -34.09 8.04 -4.29
CA GLU A 422 -34.08 9.10 -5.31
C GLU A 422 -33.35 10.35 -4.80
N ILE A 423 -33.53 10.73 -3.53
CA ILE A 423 -32.81 11.84 -2.90
C ILE A 423 -31.30 11.59 -2.88
N ALA A 424 -30.89 10.41 -2.40
CA ALA A 424 -29.47 10.04 -2.32
C ALA A 424 -28.82 10.01 -3.71
N ALA A 425 -29.48 9.40 -4.68
CA ALA A 425 -28.99 9.34 -6.06
C ALA A 425 -28.91 10.72 -6.73
N LYS A 426 -29.89 11.60 -6.47
CA LYS A 426 -29.87 12.98 -6.97
C LYS A 426 -28.62 13.72 -6.50
N HIS A 427 -28.26 13.61 -5.22
CA HIS A 427 -27.03 14.21 -4.70
C HIS A 427 -25.78 13.62 -5.35
N LEU A 428 -25.70 12.29 -5.52
CA LEU A 428 -24.59 11.64 -6.22
C LEU A 428 -24.42 12.13 -7.66
N PHE A 429 -25.52 12.30 -8.39
CA PHE A 429 -25.49 12.77 -9.78
C PHE A 429 -25.13 14.25 -9.90
N GLN A 430 -25.58 15.09 -8.96
CA GLN A 430 -25.17 16.50 -8.86
C GLN A 430 -23.65 16.64 -8.57
N MET A 431 -23.06 15.66 -7.89
CA MET A 431 -21.62 15.58 -7.64
C MET A 431 -20.83 14.96 -8.82
N ASN A 432 -21.48 14.76 -9.97
CA ASN A 432 -20.87 14.13 -11.16
C ASN A 432 -20.29 12.74 -10.88
N SER A 433 -21.02 11.88 -10.15
CA SER A 433 -20.58 10.51 -9.91
C SER A 433 -20.15 9.80 -11.19
N GLN A 434 -18.93 9.27 -11.17
CA GLN A 434 -18.35 8.42 -12.22
C GLN A 434 -18.49 6.93 -11.87
N ASN A 435 -19.25 6.59 -10.83
CA ASN A 435 -19.41 5.22 -10.40
C ASN A 435 -20.66 4.60 -11.05
N PRO A 436 -20.52 3.61 -11.96
CA PRO A 436 -21.66 2.94 -12.58
C PRO A 436 -22.60 2.29 -11.56
N GLY A 437 -22.09 1.90 -10.39
CA GLY A 437 -22.87 1.30 -9.31
C GLY A 437 -23.99 2.20 -8.79
N ASP A 438 -23.82 3.52 -8.80
CA ASP A 438 -24.82 4.47 -8.30
C ASP A 438 -26.05 4.48 -9.21
N TYR A 439 -25.82 4.52 -10.52
CA TYR A 439 -26.85 4.42 -11.55
C TYR A 439 -27.56 3.06 -11.51
N LEU A 440 -26.79 1.98 -11.39
CA LEU A 440 -27.35 0.63 -11.32
C LEU A 440 -28.18 0.43 -10.06
N MET A 441 -27.77 0.95 -8.91
CA MET A 441 -28.56 0.86 -7.68
C MET A 441 -29.93 1.54 -7.83
N LEU A 442 -29.98 2.78 -8.35
CA LEU A 442 -31.25 3.47 -8.58
C LEU A 442 -32.08 2.78 -9.67
N SER A 443 -31.46 2.38 -10.78
CA SER A 443 -32.10 1.60 -11.85
C SER A 443 -32.75 0.33 -11.30
N ASN A 444 -32.06 -0.36 -10.41
CA ASN A 444 -32.53 -1.57 -9.76
C ASN A 444 -33.72 -1.30 -8.83
N MET A 445 -33.68 -0.18 -8.09
CA MET A 445 -34.82 0.24 -7.26
C MET A 445 -36.06 0.56 -8.11
N TYR A 446 -35.89 1.23 -9.25
CA TYR A 446 -36.99 1.47 -10.20
C TYR A 446 -37.56 0.18 -10.79
N ALA A 447 -36.70 -0.76 -11.18
CA ALA A 447 -37.13 -2.07 -11.68
C ALA A 447 -37.98 -2.83 -10.64
N ARG A 448 -37.55 -2.84 -9.36
CA ARG A 448 -38.33 -3.44 -8.27
C ARG A 448 -39.68 -2.77 -8.04
N ALA A 449 -39.75 -1.46 -8.24
CA ALA A 449 -40.99 -0.68 -8.17
C ALA A 449 -41.82 -0.73 -9.47
N GLN A 450 -41.41 -1.54 -10.47
CA GLN A 450 -42.05 -1.65 -11.79
C GLN A 450 -42.13 -0.33 -12.59
N ARG A 451 -41.23 0.62 -12.29
CA ARG A 451 -41.10 1.93 -12.96
C ARG A 451 -40.11 1.84 -14.12
N TRP A 452 -40.47 1.07 -15.15
CA TRP A 452 -39.60 0.80 -16.31
C TRP A 452 -39.16 2.04 -17.10
N PRO A 453 -40.00 3.07 -17.31
CA PRO A 453 -39.57 4.28 -18.03
C PRO A 453 -38.43 5.03 -17.33
N GLU A 454 -38.51 5.17 -16.00
CA GLU A 454 -37.46 5.80 -15.19
C GLU A 454 -36.19 4.94 -15.13
N MET A 455 -36.35 3.62 -15.02
CA MET A 455 -35.23 2.67 -15.12
C MET A 455 -34.46 2.85 -16.44
N ALA A 456 -35.16 2.91 -17.57
CA ALA A 456 -34.56 3.10 -18.88
C ALA A 456 -33.81 4.43 -18.99
N LYS A 457 -34.39 5.52 -18.46
CA LYS A 457 -33.73 6.85 -18.43
C LYS A 457 -32.38 6.80 -17.69
N ILE A 458 -32.32 6.15 -16.52
CA ILE A 458 -31.08 6.02 -15.75
C ILE A 458 -30.01 5.22 -16.51
N ARG A 459 -30.41 4.13 -17.19
CA ARG A 459 -29.47 3.32 -17.99
C ARG A 459 -28.95 4.06 -19.22
N VAL A 460 -29.80 4.83 -19.89
CA VAL A 460 -29.39 5.69 -21.03
C VAL A 460 -28.40 6.75 -20.57
N GLU A 461 -28.65 7.41 -19.43
CA GLU A 461 -27.72 8.40 -18.88
C GLU A 461 -26.37 7.80 -18.50
N MET A 462 -26.36 6.61 -17.90
CA MET A 462 -25.13 5.85 -17.61
C MET A 462 -24.34 5.55 -18.90
N ALA A 463 -25.03 5.10 -19.95
CA ALA A 463 -24.42 4.81 -21.25
C ALA A 463 -23.89 6.08 -21.94
N ARG A 464 -24.64 7.20 -21.88
CA ARG A 464 -24.22 8.51 -22.41
C ARG A 464 -22.92 9.02 -21.80
N LYS A 465 -22.67 8.67 -20.53
CA LYS A 465 -21.44 9.00 -19.82
C LYS A 465 -20.29 8.00 -20.06
N GLY A 466 -20.50 6.96 -20.86
CA GLY A 466 -19.49 5.91 -21.08
C GLY A 466 -19.19 5.07 -19.83
N LEU A 467 -20.11 5.04 -18.86
CA LEU A 467 -19.91 4.33 -17.60
C LEU A 467 -20.22 2.84 -17.76
N HIS A 468 -19.17 2.02 -17.74
CA HIS A 468 -19.28 0.57 -17.80
C HIS A 468 -18.98 -0.05 -16.44
N GLN A 469 -19.87 -0.93 -15.97
CA GLN A 469 -19.64 -1.68 -14.73
C GLN A 469 -18.51 -2.69 -14.94
N ALA A 470 -17.50 -2.66 -14.07
CA ALA A 470 -16.49 -3.71 -14.02
C ALA A 470 -17.14 -5.07 -13.75
N ALA A 471 -16.77 -6.09 -14.53
CA ALA A 471 -17.35 -7.41 -14.39
C ALA A 471 -17.12 -7.98 -12.98
N GLY A 472 -18.18 -8.53 -12.39
CA GLY A 472 -18.10 -9.25 -11.12
C GLY A 472 -17.27 -10.51 -11.27
N HIS A 473 -16.21 -10.61 -10.47
CA HIS A 473 -15.32 -11.78 -10.45
C HIS A 473 -15.12 -12.31 -9.04
N SER A 474 -14.74 -13.58 -8.99
CA SER A 474 -14.41 -14.31 -7.77
C SER A 474 -13.05 -14.97 -7.95
N LEU A 475 -12.22 -14.90 -6.92
CA LEU A 475 -10.90 -15.52 -6.84
C LEU A 475 -10.98 -16.70 -5.87
N VAL A 476 -10.37 -17.82 -6.24
CA VAL A 476 -10.26 -19.00 -5.39
C VAL A 476 -8.83 -19.53 -5.40
N GLU A 477 -8.29 -19.86 -4.23
CA GLU A 477 -6.97 -20.45 -4.09
C GLU A 477 -7.08 -21.97 -4.05
N VAL A 478 -6.42 -22.65 -4.99
CA VAL A 478 -6.33 -24.12 -5.07
C VAL A 478 -4.88 -24.50 -5.39
N GLY A 479 -4.28 -25.39 -4.59
CA GLY A 479 -2.91 -25.86 -4.85
C GLY A 479 -1.87 -24.74 -4.88
N ARG A 480 -2.03 -23.70 -4.04
CA ARG A 480 -1.19 -22.47 -4.00
C ARG A 480 -1.21 -21.64 -5.29
N ARG A 481 -2.24 -21.80 -6.12
CA ARG A 481 -2.50 -20.98 -7.30
C ARG A 481 -3.85 -20.31 -7.16
N ILE A 482 -3.95 -19.09 -7.68
CA ILE A 482 -5.16 -18.28 -7.62
C ILE A 482 -5.85 -18.35 -8.97
N TYR A 483 -7.12 -18.72 -8.98
CA TYR A 483 -7.93 -18.84 -10.17
C TYR A 483 -9.02 -17.77 -10.15
N LYS A 484 -9.19 -17.07 -11.28
CA LYS A 484 -10.17 -15.98 -11.43
C LYS A 484 -11.34 -16.44 -12.29
N PHE A 485 -12.54 -16.34 -11.74
CA PHE A 485 -13.79 -16.60 -12.44
C PHE A 485 -14.54 -15.31 -12.66
N VAL A 486 -14.92 -15.03 -13.90
CA VAL A 486 -15.77 -13.89 -14.27
C VAL A 486 -17.18 -14.42 -14.52
N SER A 487 -18.19 -13.63 -14.14
CA SER A 487 -19.57 -14.05 -14.31
C SER A 487 -19.88 -14.26 -15.80
N GLN A 488 -20.55 -15.38 -16.13
CA GLN A 488 -20.79 -15.83 -17.51
C GLN A 488 -19.51 -16.12 -18.34
N GLY A 489 -18.35 -16.21 -17.69
CA GLY A 489 -17.09 -16.46 -18.39
C GLY A 489 -16.90 -17.93 -18.73
N THR A 490 -16.56 -18.21 -19.98
CA THR A 490 -16.18 -19.55 -20.48
C THR A 490 -14.67 -19.72 -20.70
N SER A 491 -13.88 -18.71 -20.35
CA SER A 491 -12.46 -18.62 -20.69
C SER A 491 -11.52 -19.46 -19.81
N HIS A 492 -12.05 -20.26 -18.88
CA HIS A 492 -11.23 -21.04 -17.95
C HIS A 492 -10.86 -22.43 -18.52
N PRO A 493 -9.59 -22.87 -18.43
CA PRO A 493 -9.22 -24.25 -18.73
C PRO A 493 -9.98 -25.24 -17.83
N GLY A 494 -10.77 -26.14 -18.40
CA GLY A 494 -11.69 -27.01 -17.63
C GLY A 494 -13.06 -26.38 -17.36
N CYS A 495 -13.47 -25.40 -18.16
CA CYS A 495 -14.81 -24.81 -18.09
C CYS A 495 -15.92 -25.87 -18.13
N GLU A 496 -15.81 -26.89 -19.00
CA GLU A 496 -16.82 -27.95 -19.14
C GLU A 496 -17.06 -28.68 -17.82
N SER A 497 -16.02 -29.16 -17.15
CA SER A 497 -16.15 -29.86 -15.85
C SER A 497 -16.68 -28.96 -14.74
N VAL A 498 -16.36 -27.66 -14.77
CA VAL A 498 -16.94 -26.68 -13.83
C VAL A 498 -18.44 -26.56 -14.03
N TYR A 499 -18.91 -26.47 -15.29
CA TYR A 499 -20.35 -26.39 -15.58
C TYR A 499 -21.08 -27.71 -15.32
N GLU A 500 -20.45 -28.86 -15.55
CA GLU A 500 -20.98 -30.17 -15.12
C GLU A 500 -21.17 -30.22 -13.59
N MET A 501 -20.18 -29.75 -12.83
CA MET A 501 -20.30 -29.65 -11.36
C MET A 501 -21.41 -28.68 -10.96
N ILE A 502 -21.58 -27.54 -11.65
CA ILE A 502 -22.72 -26.64 -11.41
C ILE A 502 -24.04 -27.39 -11.61
N HIS A 503 -24.19 -28.17 -12.68
CA HIS A 503 -25.40 -28.98 -12.89
C HIS A 503 -25.64 -30.01 -11.78
N GLN A 504 -24.58 -30.67 -11.30
CA GLN A 504 -24.67 -31.59 -10.16
C GLN A 504 -25.10 -30.87 -8.88
N MET A 505 -24.46 -29.74 -8.56
CA MET A 505 -24.79 -28.90 -7.41
C MET A 505 -26.25 -28.45 -7.46
N GLU A 506 -26.73 -27.96 -8.60
CA GLU A 506 -28.12 -27.55 -8.79
C GLU A 506 -29.11 -28.69 -8.63
N TRP A 507 -28.77 -29.88 -9.12
CA TRP A 507 -29.61 -31.06 -8.98
C TRP A 507 -29.79 -31.43 -7.51
N GLN A 508 -28.72 -31.44 -6.71
CA GLN A 508 -28.80 -31.70 -5.27
C GLN A 508 -29.54 -30.59 -4.52
N LEU A 509 -29.28 -29.34 -4.86
CA LEU A 509 -29.94 -28.17 -4.27
C LEU A 509 -31.47 -28.20 -4.42
N LYS A 510 -32.01 -28.76 -5.51
CA LYS A 510 -33.46 -28.92 -5.70
C LYS A 510 -34.09 -29.82 -4.64
N PHE A 511 -33.39 -30.84 -4.15
CA PHE A 511 -33.90 -31.71 -3.09
C PHE A 511 -33.91 -31.02 -1.72
N GLU A 512 -32.99 -30.08 -1.50
CA GLU A 512 -32.93 -29.22 -0.32
C GLU A 512 -33.90 -28.02 -0.39
N GLY A 513 -34.77 -27.96 -1.41
CA GLY A 513 -35.76 -26.90 -1.56
C GLY A 513 -35.20 -25.56 -2.03
N TYR A 514 -33.98 -25.52 -2.58
CA TYR A 514 -33.44 -24.30 -3.19
C TYR A 514 -34.25 -23.90 -4.41
N SER A 515 -34.64 -22.62 -4.44
CA SER A 515 -35.17 -21.96 -5.63
C SER A 515 -34.32 -20.72 -5.93
N PRO A 516 -33.83 -20.53 -7.17
CA PRO A 516 -33.11 -19.33 -7.53
C PRO A 516 -33.93 -18.07 -7.28
N ASP A 517 -33.35 -17.09 -6.59
CA ASP A 517 -34.03 -15.82 -6.32
C ASP A 517 -33.95 -14.92 -7.57
N THR A 518 -34.89 -15.12 -8.50
CA THR A 518 -34.95 -14.37 -9.77
C THR A 518 -35.22 -12.88 -9.56
N SER A 519 -35.69 -12.46 -8.38
CA SER A 519 -35.82 -11.04 -8.03
C SER A 519 -34.48 -10.29 -7.98
N GLN A 520 -33.35 -11.01 -7.87
CA GLN A 520 -32.01 -10.44 -7.94
C GLN A 520 -31.62 -10.05 -9.38
N VAL A 521 -32.29 -10.59 -10.39
CA VAL A 521 -32.03 -10.26 -11.80
C VAL A 521 -33.02 -9.19 -12.26
N LEU A 522 -32.58 -7.94 -12.13
CA LEU A 522 -33.38 -6.75 -12.41
C LEU A 522 -33.29 -6.31 -13.87
N LEU A 523 -33.26 -7.30 -14.77
CA LEU A 523 -33.38 -7.14 -16.22
C LEU A 523 -34.78 -7.58 -16.64
N ASP A 524 -35.36 -6.86 -17.60
CA ASP A 524 -36.64 -7.22 -18.20
C ASP A 524 -36.43 -8.34 -19.23
N VAL A 525 -36.23 -9.55 -18.70
CA VAL A 525 -36.03 -10.79 -19.46
C VAL A 525 -36.92 -11.89 -18.86
N ASN A 526 -37.14 -12.96 -19.61
CA ASN A 526 -37.96 -14.07 -19.15
C ASN A 526 -37.33 -14.78 -17.93
N GLU A 527 -38.16 -15.49 -17.15
CA GLU A 527 -37.73 -16.13 -15.90
C GLU A 527 -36.65 -17.20 -16.10
N GLU A 528 -36.64 -17.90 -17.24
CA GLU A 528 -35.60 -18.89 -17.54
C GLU A 528 -34.23 -18.23 -17.80
N GLU A 529 -34.19 -17.10 -18.50
CA GLU A 529 -32.97 -16.33 -18.69
C GLU A 529 -32.45 -15.76 -17.36
N LYS A 530 -33.35 -15.34 -16.46
CA LYS A 530 -32.95 -14.90 -15.11
C LYS A 530 -32.28 -16.04 -14.34
N LYS A 531 -32.87 -17.24 -14.35
CA LYS A 531 -32.26 -18.42 -13.71
C LYS A 531 -30.89 -18.70 -14.31
N GLU A 532 -30.76 -18.73 -15.63
CA GLU A 532 -29.49 -19.00 -16.31
C GLU A 532 -28.41 -17.97 -15.97
N ARG A 533 -28.80 -16.69 -15.82
CA ARG A 533 -27.90 -15.62 -15.38
C ARG A 533 -27.36 -15.84 -13.96
N LEU A 534 -28.22 -16.31 -13.04
CA LEU A 534 -27.84 -16.65 -11.66
C LEU A 534 -26.91 -17.86 -11.59
N LYS A 535 -27.00 -18.81 -12.53
CA LYS A 535 -26.09 -19.97 -12.60
C LYS A 535 -24.66 -19.53 -12.86
N GLY A 536 -24.49 -18.64 -13.83
CA GLY A 536 -23.19 -18.12 -14.25
C GLY A 536 -22.59 -17.07 -13.29
N HIS A 537 -23.09 -16.92 -12.07
CA HIS A 537 -22.44 -16.05 -11.08
C HIS A 537 -21.03 -16.56 -10.76
N SER A 538 -20.03 -15.67 -10.84
CA SER A 538 -18.63 -16.02 -10.61
C SER A 538 -18.34 -16.78 -9.30
N GLN A 539 -19.12 -16.53 -8.23
CA GLN A 539 -18.98 -17.26 -6.96
C GLN A 539 -19.34 -18.73 -7.10
N LYS A 540 -20.43 -19.05 -7.82
CA LYS A 540 -20.86 -20.44 -8.01
C LYS A 540 -19.82 -21.20 -8.82
N LEU A 541 -19.30 -20.58 -9.89
CA LEU A 541 -18.20 -21.13 -10.70
C LEU A 541 -16.94 -21.40 -9.84
N ALA A 542 -16.57 -20.46 -8.97
CA ALA A 542 -15.43 -20.63 -8.07
C ALA A 542 -15.65 -21.76 -7.04
N ILE A 543 -16.86 -21.91 -6.49
CA ILE A 543 -17.21 -23.03 -5.59
C ILE A 543 -17.14 -24.36 -6.34
N ALA A 544 -17.74 -24.45 -7.52
CA ALA A 544 -17.71 -25.66 -8.35
C ALA A 544 -16.28 -26.09 -8.66
N PHE A 545 -15.44 -25.14 -9.11
CA PHE A 545 -14.02 -25.39 -9.34
C PHE A 545 -13.30 -25.88 -8.08
N ALA A 546 -13.56 -25.27 -6.92
CA ALA A 546 -12.96 -25.70 -5.66
C ALA A 546 -13.38 -27.12 -5.28
N LEU A 547 -14.67 -27.46 -5.40
CA LEU A 547 -15.19 -28.79 -5.08
C LEU A 547 -14.55 -29.89 -5.93
N ILE A 548 -14.27 -29.61 -7.22
CA ILE A 548 -13.59 -30.55 -8.12
C ILE A 548 -12.12 -30.77 -7.70
N ASN A 549 -11.43 -29.70 -7.31
CA ASN A 549 -9.97 -29.71 -7.21
C ASN A 549 -9.43 -29.78 -5.77
N THR A 550 -10.28 -30.00 -4.77
CA THR A 550 -9.88 -30.07 -3.36
C THR A 550 -10.53 -31.25 -2.66
N SER A 551 -9.85 -31.82 -1.67
CA SER A 551 -10.33 -32.99 -0.95
C SER A 551 -11.62 -32.70 -0.17
N GLN A 552 -12.45 -33.72 0.01
CA GLN A 552 -13.64 -33.65 0.85
C GLN A 552 -13.29 -33.14 2.26
N GLY A 553 -14.17 -32.32 2.85
CA GLY A 553 -13.97 -31.69 4.15
C GLY A 553 -12.97 -30.53 4.19
N SER A 554 -12.20 -30.27 3.12
CA SER A 554 -11.26 -29.15 3.12
C SER A 554 -11.98 -27.79 3.01
N PRO A 555 -11.56 -26.74 3.73
CA PRO A 555 -12.23 -25.44 3.66
C PRO A 555 -12.05 -24.76 2.29
N ILE A 556 -13.12 -24.15 1.77
CA ILE A 556 -13.10 -23.38 0.52
C ILE A 556 -13.01 -21.89 0.88
N ARG A 557 -12.11 -21.15 0.21
CA ARG A 557 -11.94 -19.71 0.42
C ARG A 557 -12.09 -18.96 -0.90
N ILE A 558 -12.99 -17.97 -0.90
CA ILE A 558 -13.31 -17.17 -2.08
C ILE A 558 -13.20 -15.70 -1.73
N ALA A 559 -12.53 -14.91 -2.58
CA ALA A 559 -12.51 -13.46 -2.51
C ALA A 559 -13.24 -12.86 -3.71
N ARG A 560 -14.10 -11.86 -3.49
CA ARG A 560 -14.91 -11.22 -4.54
C ARG A 560 -14.69 -9.72 -4.56
N ASN A 561 -14.84 -9.12 -5.75
CA ASN A 561 -14.78 -7.66 -5.91
C ASN A 561 -16.13 -6.95 -5.71
N LEU A 562 -17.23 -7.71 -5.67
CA LEU A 562 -18.59 -7.20 -5.47
C LEU A 562 -19.15 -7.69 -4.14
N ARG A 563 -20.14 -6.94 -3.61
CA ARG A 563 -20.98 -7.42 -2.51
C ARG A 563 -21.75 -8.66 -2.96
N MET A 564 -21.93 -9.61 -2.06
CA MET A 564 -22.70 -10.81 -2.35
C MET A 564 -24.17 -10.47 -2.64
N CYS A 565 -24.88 -11.29 -3.42
CA CYS A 565 -26.33 -11.17 -3.57
C CYS A 565 -27.04 -12.23 -2.72
N ASN A 566 -28.34 -12.03 -2.46
CA ASN A 566 -29.13 -12.95 -1.62
C ASN A 566 -29.14 -14.37 -2.19
N ASP A 567 -29.26 -14.51 -3.51
CA ASP A 567 -29.21 -15.81 -4.18
C ASP A 567 -27.89 -16.56 -3.89
N CYS A 568 -26.74 -15.91 -4.10
CA CYS A 568 -25.44 -16.52 -3.80
C CYS A 568 -25.27 -16.85 -2.31
N HIS A 569 -25.81 -16.02 -1.42
CA HIS A 569 -25.75 -16.25 0.02
C HIS A 569 -26.52 -17.52 0.40
N THR A 570 -27.80 -17.64 0.00
CA THR A 570 -28.63 -18.82 0.24
C THR A 570 -28.07 -20.07 -0.44
N TYR A 571 -27.62 -19.93 -1.69
CA TYR A 571 -26.96 -21.01 -2.42
C TYR A 571 -25.75 -21.57 -1.64
N THR A 572 -24.90 -20.69 -1.11
CA THR A 572 -23.67 -21.12 -0.41
C THR A 572 -23.96 -21.74 0.94
N LYS A 573 -24.99 -21.27 1.66
CA LYS A 573 -25.50 -21.94 2.88
C LYS A 573 -25.84 -23.40 2.58
N LEU A 574 -26.68 -23.65 1.58
CA LEU A 574 -27.12 -25.00 1.26
C LEU A 574 -25.96 -25.88 0.74
N ILE A 575 -25.08 -25.33 -0.10
CA ILE A 575 -23.88 -26.06 -0.55
C ILE A 575 -22.97 -26.46 0.62
N SER A 576 -22.85 -25.62 1.67
CA SER A 576 -22.06 -25.98 2.85
C SER A 576 -22.58 -27.24 3.56
N VAL A 577 -23.90 -27.46 3.53
CA VAL A 577 -24.54 -28.69 4.06
C VAL A 577 -24.33 -29.86 3.11
N ILE A 578 -24.74 -29.69 1.84
CA ILE A 578 -24.79 -30.78 0.85
C ILE A 578 -23.41 -31.43 0.65
N TYR A 579 -22.35 -30.62 0.61
CA TYR A 579 -20.99 -31.08 0.36
C TYR A 579 -20.13 -31.16 1.64
N GLU A 580 -20.71 -30.88 2.81
CA GLU A 580 -20.02 -30.88 4.10
C GLU A 580 -18.73 -30.05 4.08
N ARG A 581 -18.84 -28.79 3.63
CA ARG A 581 -17.71 -27.87 3.47
C ARG A 581 -17.89 -26.63 4.31
N GLU A 582 -16.82 -26.23 5.01
CA GLU A 582 -16.68 -24.86 5.48
C GLU A 582 -16.31 -23.95 4.30
N ILE A 583 -17.15 -22.96 4.00
CA ILE A 583 -16.93 -22.03 2.89
C ILE A 583 -16.80 -20.63 3.44
N THR A 584 -15.65 -19.99 3.22
CA THR A 584 -15.42 -18.59 3.61
C THR A 584 -15.43 -17.72 2.36
N VAL A 585 -16.34 -16.76 2.31
CA VAL A 585 -16.43 -15.79 1.21
C VAL A 585 -16.14 -14.39 1.75
N ARG A 586 -15.07 -13.77 1.25
CA ARG A 586 -14.80 -12.35 1.43
C ARG A 586 -15.48 -11.58 0.31
N ASP A 587 -16.49 -10.78 0.65
CA ASP A 587 -17.05 -9.81 -0.28
C ASP A 587 -16.33 -8.45 -0.15
N ARG A 588 -16.85 -7.41 -0.79
CA ARG A 588 -16.23 -6.07 -0.75
C ARG A 588 -16.16 -5.46 0.65
N THR A 589 -17.04 -5.87 1.56
CA THR A 589 -17.27 -5.22 2.86
C THR A 589 -16.96 -6.11 4.05
N ARG A 590 -17.17 -7.43 3.94
CA ARG A 590 -17.05 -8.36 5.06
C ARG A 590 -16.76 -9.79 4.62
N PHE A 591 -16.50 -10.64 5.62
CA PHE A 591 -16.49 -12.08 5.49
C PHE A 591 -17.85 -12.68 5.82
N HIS A 592 -18.15 -13.75 5.09
CA HIS A 592 -19.26 -14.67 5.31
C HIS A 592 -18.67 -16.06 5.51
N HIS A 593 -18.81 -16.60 6.70
CA HIS A 593 -18.40 -17.97 7.01
C HIS A 593 -19.62 -18.87 6.99
N PHE A 594 -19.70 -19.71 5.97
CA PHE A 594 -20.78 -20.67 5.77
C PHE A 594 -20.35 -22.02 6.33
N LYS A 595 -21.20 -22.55 7.21
CA LYS A 595 -21.02 -23.87 7.82
C LYS A 595 -22.39 -24.40 8.25
N ASP A 596 -22.66 -25.65 7.92
CA ASP A 596 -23.86 -26.38 8.33
C ASP A 596 -25.16 -25.60 8.05
N GLY A 597 -25.24 -24.94 6.89
CA GLY A 597 -26.43 -24.21 6.44
C GLY A 597 -26.60 -22.81 7.03
N THR A 598 -25.68 -22.41 7.90
CA THR A 598 -25.68 -21.10 8.54
C THR A 598 -24.58 -20.19 7.99
N CYS A 599 -24.70 -18.89 8.23
CA CYS A 599 -23.65 -17.92 7.91
C CYS A 599 -23.35 -17.06 9.14
N SER A 600 -22.07 -16.75 9.37
CA SER A 600 -21.63 -15.89 10.47
C SER A 600 -22.29 -14.50 10.51
N CYS A 601 -22.82 -14.00 9.39
CA CYS A 601 -23.51 -12.72 9.34
C CYS A 601 -24.94 -12.75 9.91
N ARG A 602 -25.51 -13.95 10.18
CA ARG A 602 -26.89 -14.11 10.68
C ARG A 602 -27.95 -13.39 9.82
N ASP A 603 -27.71 -13.32 8.51
CA ASP A 603 -28.54 -12.59 7.53
C ASP A 603 -28.62 -11.07 7.76
N TYR A 604 -27.75 -10.52 8.62
CA TYR A 604 -27.57 -9.10 8.85
C TYR A 604 -26.31 -8.60 8.12
N TRP A 605 -26.43 -8.16 6.86
CA TRP A 605 -25.27 -7.74 6.06
C TRP A 605 -25.56 -6.74 4.96
#